data_AF-U6N258-F1
#
_entry.id   AF-U6N258-F1
#
_cell.length_a   1.000
_cell.length_b   1.000
_cell.length_c   1.000
_cell.angle_alpha   90.00
_cell.angle_beta   90.00
_cell.angle_gamma   90.00
#
_symmetry.space_group_name_H-M   'P 1'
#
loop_
_entity.id
_entity.type
_entity.pdbx_description
1 polymer ?
#
loop_
_entity_poly.entity_id
_entity_poly.type
_entity_poly.pdbx_seq_one_letter_code
_entity_poly.pdbx_strand_id
1 'polypeptide(L)'
;MNKPKQTPSEKAVTPSKRGTGHRRSSLALYIRGEEAQDGDEAQANQRLKQKDQVQLTPEELRQRMPPKILYPQNPRAPQNITRFSFKDNQFKKEGTVEQTVFHLSIESALLLKDSPEAAEQEELLRLREQARERRRELEAVEVAIEDDGATQDEEGRVIRNQFNNVDRATQIKSCATVEQSCSTLPPPKRLCCGTANRWIIYDAYMKEAEAQNRKDSEAKVLQKNHYSYLPVNS
;
A
#
# COMPACT_ATOMS: atom_id res chain seq x y z
N MET A 1 -79.18 -10.54 -14.10
CA MET A 1 -79.44 -9.73 -12.88
C MET A 1 -78.12 -9.58 -12.14
N ASN A 2 -77.61 -8.43 -11.72
CA ASN A 2 -77.91 -7.03 -11.98
C ASN A 2 -76.59 -6.25 -11.77
N LYS A 3 -76.35 -5.27 -12.64
CA LYS A 3 -75.15 -4.41 -12.70
C LYS A 3 -74.99 -3.50 -11.47
N PRO A 4 -73.79 -2.98 -11.23
CA PRO A 4 -73.62 -1.57 -10.85
C PRO A 4 -72.82 -0.86 -11.96
N LYS A 5 -73.42 -0.03 -12.82
CA LYS A 5 -73.75 1.41 -12.69
C LYS A 5 -72.53 2.34 -12.43
N GLN A 6 -72.14 3.00 -13.52
CA GLN A 6 -71.29 4.19 -13.70
C GLN A 6 -71.81 5.43 -12.94
N THR A 7 -70.98 6.28 -12.31
CA THR A 7 -70.38 7.59 -12.74
C THR A 7 -70.34 8.54 -11.51
N PRO A 8 -69.69 9.74 -11.46
CA PRO A 8 -69.04 10.51 -12.53
C PRO A 8 -67.62 11.07 -12.21
N SER A 9 -67.10 11.73 -13.23
CA SER A 9 -65.87 12.51 -13.42
C SER A 9 -65.51 13.56 -12.36
N GLU A 10 -64.22 13.66 -12.05
CA GLU A 10 -63.57 14.93 -11.72
C GLU A 10 -62.47 15.24 -12.75
N LYS A 11 -62.52 16.48 -13.23
CA LYS A 11 -61.76 16.99 -14.37
C LYS A 11 -60.34 17.33 -13.91
N ALA A 12 -59.33 16.65 -14.46
CA ALA A 12 -57.95 17.10 -14.35
C ALA A 12 -57.71 18.27 -15.32
N VAL A 13 -57.20 19.37 -14.75
CA VAL A 13 -56.84 20.62 -15.41
C VAL A 13 -55.82 20.37 -16.53
N THR A 14 -56.07 20.94 -17.70
CA THR A 14 -55.16 20.92 -18.85
C THR A 14 -54.11 22.03 -18.70
N PRO A 15 -52.80 21.74 -18.76
CA PRO A 15 -51.82 22.79 -19.00
C PRO A 15 -51.77 23.10 -20.50
N SER A 16 -52.00 24.38 -20.79
CA SER A 16 -51.92 25.05 -22.08
C SER A 16 -50.70 24.67 -22.92
N LYS A 17 -50.93 24.40 -24.20
CA LYS A 17 -49.91 24.28 -25.26
C LYS A 17 -48.98 25.50 -25.23
N ARG A 18 -47.68 25.26 -25.11
CA ARG A 18 -46.65 26.25 -25.45
C ARG A 18 -45.64 25.63 -26.41
N GLY A 19 -45.55 26.26 -27.58
CA GLY A 19 -44.30 26.44 -28.34
C GLY A 19 -43.63 25.17 -28.86
N THR A 20 -43.98 24.82 -30.10
CA THR A 20 -43.17 24.04 -31.03
C THR A 20 -41.68 24.36 -30.97
N GLY A 21 -40.89 23.36 -30.62
CA GLY A 21 -39.43 23.34 -30.81
C GLY A 21 -38.99 21.89 -31.01
N HIS A 22 -39.33 21.32 -32.17
CA HIS A 22 -38.89 19.98 -32.57
C HIS A 22 -37.37 20.00 -32.82
N ARG A 23 -36.56 19.88 -31.76
CA ARG A 23 -35.20 19.34 -31.91
C ARG A 23 -35.30 17.82 -31.78
N ARG A 24 -35.82 17.15 -32.80
CA ARG A 24 -35.65 15.69 -32.92
C ARG A 24 -34.14 15.47 -33.05
N SER A 25 -33.50 14.96 -32.00
CA SER A 25 -32.11 14.50 -32.12
C SER A 25 -32.10 13.37 -33.15
N SER A 26 -31.20 13.44 -34.13
CA SER A 26 -31.06 12.43 -35.20
C SER A 26 -30.84 11.01 -34.66
N LEU A 27 -30.43 10.87 -33.40
CA LEU A 27 -30.29 9.58 -32.71
C LEU A 27 -31.63 8.87 -32.45
N ALA A 28 -32.74 9.61 -32.34
CA ALA A 28 -34.05 9.04 -32.03
C ALA A 28 -34.67 8.27 -33.21
N LEU A 29 -34.27 8.61 -34.44
CA LEU A 29 -34.72 7.91 -35.66
C LEU A 29 -34.14 6.49 -35.75
N TYR A 30 -32.91 6.27 -35.27
CA TYR A 30 -32.26 4.96 -35.31
C TYR A 30 -32.82 3.94 -34.32
N ILE A 31 -33.48 4.39 -33.24
CA ILE A 31 -34.02 3.49 -32.20
C ILE A 31 -35.42 2.96 -32.58
N ARG A 32 -36.16 3.66 -33.44
CA ARG A 32 -37.58 3.34 -33.74
C ARG A 32 -37.78 2.41 -34.95
N GLY A 33 -36.77 2.19 -35.79
CA GLY A 33 -36.89 1.27 -36.92
C GLY A 33 -37.93 1.70 -37.97
N GLU A 34 -38.10 3.00 -38.19
CA GLU A 34 -38.89 3.53 -39.31
C GLU A 34 -37.98 3.64 -40.55
N GLU A 35 -38.40 3.05 -41.67
CA GLU A 35 -37.65 3.07 -42.94
C GLU A 35 -37.57 4.50 -43.51
N ALA A 36 -36.36 4.90 -43.93
CA ALA A 36 -36.12 6.20 -44.53
C ALA A 36 -36.74 6.24 -45.93
N GLN A 37 -37.70 7.14 -46.14
CA GLN A 37 -38.25 7.45 -47.47
C GLN A 37 -37.15 8.04 -48.38
N ASP A 38 -37.06 7.53 -49.61
CA ASP A 38 -36.15 8.01 -50.65
C ASP A 38 -36.52 9.45 -51.07
N GLY A 39 -35.89 10.41 -50.40
CA GLY A 39 -35.92 11.83 -50.72
C GLY A 39 -34.59 12.45 -50.31
N ASP A 40 -34.20 13.56 -50.96
CA ASP A 40 -32.90 14.25 -50.94
C ASP A 40 -32.27 14.57 -49.54
N GLU A 41 -32.89 14.17 -48.43
CA GLU A 41 -32.35 14.25 -47.07
C GLU A 41 -31.26 13.20 -46.76
N ALA A 42 -31.12 12.16 -47.58
CA ALA A 42 -30.10 11.12 -47.39
C ALA A 42 -28.65 11.67 -47.45
N GLN A 43 -28.43 12.79 -48.14
CA GLN A 43 -27.13 13.43 -48.26
C GLN A 43 -26.75 14.29 -47.03
N ALA A 44 -27.74 14.77 -46.27
CA ALA A 44 -27.49 15.69 -45.14
C ALA A 44 -26.85 15.01 -43.92
N ASN A 45 -26.94 13.68 -43.81
CA ASN A 45 -26.33 12.89 -42.75
C ASN A 45 -25.11 12.09 -43.22
N GLN A 46 -24.48 12.50 -44.33
CA GLN A 46 -23.21 11.91 -44.74
C GLN A 46 -22.13 12.32 -43.74
N ARG A 47 -21.92 11.48 -42.72
CA ARG A 47 -20.84 11.65 -41.74
C ARG A 47 -19.51 11.62 -42.50
N LEU A 48 -19.00 12.81 -42.82
CA LEU A 48 -17.67 13.00 -43.39
C LEU A 48 -16.66 12.32 -42.46
N LYS A 49 -16.11 11.19 -42.91
CA LYS A 49 -15.01 10.54 -42.23
C LYS A 49 -13.88 11.56 -42.16
N GLN A 50 -13.40 11.84 -40.94
CA GLN A 50 -12.29 12.75 -40.76
C GLN A 50 -11.09 12.23 -41.57
N LYS A 51 -10.36 13.12 -42.24
CA LYS A 51 -9.27 12.75 -43.15
C LYS A 51 -8.18 11.91 -42.46
N ASP A 52 -8.02 12.10 -41.15
CA ASP A 52 -7.02 11.41 -40.31
C ASP A 52 -7.60 10.21 -39.55
N GLN A 53 -8.80 9.73 -39.93
CA GLN A 53 -9.44 8.58 -39.28
C GLN A 53 -8.72 7.28 -39.64
N VAL A 54 -8.13 6.63 -38.63
CA VAL A 54 -7.47 5.31 -38.75
C VAL A 54 -8.41 4.30 -39.39
N GLN A 55 -7.99 3.66 -40.49
CA GLN A 55 -8.77 2.64 -41.19
C GLN A 55 -8.63 1.30 -40.47
N LEU A 56 -9.60 0.99 -39.62
CA LEU A 56 -9.71 -0.29 -38.91
C LEU A 56 -10.29 -1.38 -39.82
N THR A 57 -9.87 -2.62 -39.61
CA THR A 57 -10.41 -3.80 -40.30
C THR A 57 -11.89 -4.02 -39.92
N PRO A 58 -12.70 -4.70 -40.75
CA PRO A 58 -14.12 -4.92 -40.47
C PRO A 58 -14.36 -5.72 -39.18
N GLU A 59 -13.37 -6.48 -38.72
CA GLU A 59 -13.40 -7.23 -37.47
C GLU A 59 -13.22 -6.31 -36.24
N GLU A 60 -12.29 -5.37 -36.31
CA GLU A 60 -12.03 -4.38 -35.26
C GLU A 60 -13.18 -3.37 -35.11
N LEU A 61 -13.87 -3.03 -36.21
CA LEU A 61 -15.03 -2.15 -36.17
C LEU A 61 -16.27 -2.80 -35.51
N ARG A 62 -16.37 -4.13 -35.59
CA ARG A 62 -17.44 -4.92 -34.95
C ARG A 62 -17.17 -5.14 -33.46
N GLN A 63 -15.91 -5.04 -33.02
CA GLN A 63 -15.60 -5.08 -31.60
C GLN A 63 -16.25 -3.87 -30.92
N ARG A 64 -17.14 -4.14 -29.98
CA ARG A 64 -17.74 -3.09 -29.15
C ARG A 64 -16.59 -2.40 -28.41
N MET A 65 -16.35 -1.14 -28.75
CA MET A 65 -15.39 -0.30 -28.02
C MET A 65 -15.63 -0.49 -26.52
N PRO A 66 -14.59 -0.81 -25.74
CA PRO A 66 -14.72 -0.94 -24.30
C PRO A 66 -15.44 0.30 -23.78
N PRO A 67 -16.48 0.13 -22.95
CA PRO A 67 -17.15 1.29 -22.39
C PRO A 67 -16.08 2.11 -21.67
N LYS A 68 -15.95 3.40 -22.04
CA LYS A 68 -15.01 4.34 -21.42
C LYS A 68 -15.49 4.64 -19.99
N ILE A 69 -15.39 3.64 -19.11
CA ILE A 69 -15.75 3.73 -17.70
C ILE A 69 -14.48 4.19 -16.98
N LEU A 70 -14.55 5.38 -16.41
CA LEU A 70 -13.52 5.86 -15.51
C LEU A 70 -13.76 5.22 -14.16
N TYR A 71 -12.77 4.49 -13.66
CA TYR A 71 -12.77 4.01 -12.28
C TYR A 71 -12.15 5.09 -11.38
N PRO A 72 -12.78 5.43 -10.24
CA PRO A 72 -12.20 6.36 -9.28
C PRO A 72 -11.09 5.63 -8.49
N GLN A 73 -9.93 5.44 -9.14
CA GLN A 73 -8.73 4.86 -8.53
C GLN A 73 -7.80 5.99 -8.10
N ASN A 74 -7.36 5.94 -6.84
CA ASN A 74 -6.39 6.86 -6.30
C ASN A 74 -4.99 6.50 -6.83
N PRO A 75 -4.31 7.42 -7.56
CA PRO A 75 -2.98 7.14 -8.11
C PRO A 75 -1.89 6.97 -7.04
N ARG A 76 -2.14 7.41 -5.80
CA ARG A 76 -1.22 7.24 -4.67
C ARG A 76 -1.50 6.00 -3.83
N ALA A 77 -2.59 5.29 -4.09
CA ALA A 77 -2.92 4.08 -3.32
C ALA A 77 -1.92 2.95 -3.66
N PRO A 78 -1.48 2.16 -2.68
CA PRO A 78 -0.67 0.99 -2.94
C PRO A 78 -1.46 -0.04 -3.76
N GLN A 79 -0.77 -0.90 -4.51
CA GLN A 79 -1.44 -1.93 -5.31
C GLN A 79 -2.03 -3.07 -4.45
N ASN A 80 -1.41 -3.36 -3.30
CA ASN A 80 -1.83 -4.42 -2.40
C ASN A 80 -1.36 -4.14 -0.97
N ILE A 81 -2.12 -4.58 0.03
CA ILE A 81 -1.78 -4.54 1.45
C ILE A 81 -1.71 -5.99 1.94
N THR A 82 -0.60 -6.36 2.60
CA THR A 82 -0.41 -7.71 3.16
C THR A 82 -0.25 -7.63 4.66
N ARG A 83 -1.05 -8.40 5.41
CA ARG A 83 -1.03 -8.46 6.88
C ARG A 83 -0.73 -9.87 7.35
N PHE A 84 0.05 -10.00 8.42
CA PHE A 84 0.34 -11.30 9.03
C PHE A 84 -0.85 -11.75 9.89
N SER A 85 -1.39 -12.93 9.61
CA SER A 85 -2.40 -13.57 10.47
C SER A 85 -1.69 -14.42 11.51
N PHE A 86 -1.76 -14.03 12.79
CA PHE A 86 -1.27 -14.84 13.91
C PHE A 86 -2.08 -16.12 14.15
N LYS A 87 -3.32 -16.19 13.64
CA LYS A 87 -4.15 -17.40 13.74
C LYS A 87 -3.70 -18.48 12.76
N ASP A 88 -3.30 -18.06 11.57
CA ASP A 88 -2.93 -18.96 10.46
C ASP A 88 -1.41 -19.03 10.23
N ASN A 89 -0.63 -18.25 10.99
CA ASN A 89 0.82 -18.04 10.84
C ASN A 89 1.28 -17.77 9.40
N GLN A 90 0.46 -17.05 8.63
CA GLN A 90 0.75 -16.75 7.23
C GLN A 90 0.41 -15.29 6.89
N PHE A 91 1.11 -14.77 5.89
CA PHE A 91 0.80 -13.48 5.29
C PHE A 91 -0.44 -13.61 4.40
N LYS A 92 -1.49 -12.86 4.72
CA LYS A 92 -2.71 -12.76 3.92
C LYS A 92 -2.75 -11.42 3.20
N LYS A 93 -2.99 -11.48 1.89
CA LYS A 93 -3.20 -10.29 1.04
C LYS A 93 -4.64 -9.83 1.19
N GLU A 94 -4.84 -8.53 1.35
CA GLU A 94 -6.18 -7.94 1.33
C GLU A 94 -6.67 -7.84 -0.10
N GLY A 95 -7.93 -8.22 -0.33
CA GLY A 95 -8.50 -8.32 -1.68
C GLY A 95 -8.78 -6.96 -2.34
N THR A 96 -8.97 -5.90 -1.55
CA THR A 96 -9.33 -4.56 -2.02
C THR A 96 -8.58 -3.50 -1.23
N VAL A 97 -7.96 -2.55 -1.93
CA VAL A 97 -7.31 -1.38 -1.33
C VAL A 97 -8.28 -0.20 -1.33
N GLU A 98 -8.41 0.48 -0.20
CA GLU A 98 -9.21 1.68 -0.07
C GLU A 98 -8.70 2.81 -0.96
N GLN A 99 -9.61 3.47 -1.69
CA GLN A 99 -9.29 4.55 -2.63
C GLN A 99 -9.63 5.94 -2.08
N THR A 100 -10.19 6.02 -0.87
CA THR A 100 -10.57 7.28 -0.22
C THR A 100 -9.34 7.99 0.34
N VAL A 101 -9.23 9.28 0.08
CA VAL A 101 -8.15 10.12 0.61
C VAL A 101 -8.72 11.04 1.69
N PHE A 102 -8.28 10.87 2.92
CA PHE A 102 -8.59 11.78 4.01
C PHE A 102 -7.49 12.82 4.12
N HIS A 103 -7.84 14.10 3.96
CA HIS A 103 -6.88 15.19 4.17
C HIS A 103 -6.82 15.62 5.64
N LEU A 104 -7.95 15.59 6.33
CA LEU A 104 -8.10 15.96 7.73
C LEU A 104 -9.05 14.98 8.41
N SER A 105 -8.59 14.39 9.51
CA SER A 105 -9.40 13.60 10.41
C SER A 105 -9.20 14.17 11.81
N ILE A 106 -10.26 14.72 12.40
CA ILE A 106 -10.25 15.27 13.75
C ILE A 106 -11.30 14.50 14.54
N GLU A 107 -10.86 13.87 15.63
CA GLU A 107 -11.73 13.21 16.59
C GLU A 107 -12.28 14.25 17.59
N SER A 108 -13.58 14.20 17.85
CA SER A 108 -14.25 15.08 18.82
C SER A 108 -14.84 14.29 19.97
N ALA A 109 -14.68 14.80 21.19
CA ALA A 109 -15.28 14.22 22.40
C ALA A 109 -16.58 14.94 22.84
N LEU A 110 -17.29 15.58 21.90
CA LEU A 110 -18.55 16.26 22.20
C LEU A 110 -19.71 15.27 22.12
N LEU A 111 -20.50 15.20 23.19
CA LEU A 111 -21.69 14.37 23.27
C LEU A 111 -22.95 15.24 23.21
N LEU A 112 -23.96 14.78 22.48
CA LEU A 112 -25.28 15.41 22.49
C LEU A 112 -26.00 15.02 23.79
N LYS A 113 -26.57 16.00 24.50
CA LYS A 113 -27.22 15.80 25.81
C LYS A 113 -28.37 14.80 25.79
N ASP A 114 -29.10 14.73 24.68
CA ASP A 114 -30.25 13.84 24.53
C ASP A 114 -29.85 12.43 24.03
N SER A 115 -28.55 12.19 23.80
CA SER A 115 -28.02 10.89 23.38
C SER A 115 -28.05 9.89 24.54
N PRO A 116 -28.29 8.59 24.28
CA PRO A 116 -28.18 7.56 25.32
C PRO A 116 -26.80 7.55 25.99
N GLU A 117 -25.72 7.83 25.26
CA GLU A 117 -24.35 7.89 25.81
C GLU A 117 -24.19 9.00 26.87
N ALA A 118 -24.88 10.13 26.71
CA ALA A 118 -24.87 11.21 27.68
C ALA A 118 -25.64 10.83 28.96
N ALA A 119 -26.78 10.15 28.80
CA ALA A 119 -27.56 9.66 29.94
C ALA A 119 -26.78 8.61 30.75
N GLU A 120 -26.08 7.69 30.09
CA GLU A 120 -25.20 6.70 30.74
C GLU A 120 -24.05 7.39 31.48
N GLN A 121 -23.45 8.43 30.90
CA GLN A 121 -22.42 9.21 31.57
C GLN A 121 -22.95 9.92 32.83
N GLU A 122 -24.14 10.51 32.76
CA GLU A 122 -24.77 11.17 33.92
C GLU A 122 -25.11 10.16 35.03
N GLU A 123 -25.62 8.98 34.68
CA GLU A 123 -25.88 7.91 35.65
C GLU A 123 -24.59 7.43 36.32
N LEU A 124 -23.53 7.19 35.56
CA LEU A 124 -22.22 6.81 36.07
C LEU A 124 -21.63 7.87 37.02
N LEU A 125 -21.76 9.15 36.67
CA LEU A 125 -21.32 10.26 37.52
C LEU A 125 -22.11 10.30 38.83
N ARG A 126 -23.44 10.16 38.76
CA ARG A 126 -24.31 10.11 39.93
C ARG A 126 -23.95 8.94 40.85
N LEU A 127 -23.74 7.75 40.30
CA LEU A 127 -23.36 6.57 41.08
C LEU A 127 -21.97 6.75 41.74
N ARG A 128 -21.03 7.38 41.02
CA ARG A 128 -19.70 7.70 41.53
C ARG A 128 -19.75 8.71 42.69
N GLU A 129 -20.63 9.70 42.62
CA GLU A 129 -20.85 10.66 43.70
C GLU A 129 -21.45 10.00 44.93
N GLN A 130 -22.51 9.20 44.76
CA GLN A 130 -23.11 8.43 45.86
C GLN A 130 -22.11 7.46 46.50
N ALA A 131 -21.24 6.84 45.71
CA ALA A 131 -20.17 5.99 46.24
C ALA A 131 -19.12 6.79 47.03
N ARG A 132 -18.78 8.02 46.60
CA ARG A 132 -17.88 8.91 47.34
C ARG A 132 -18.49 9.41 48.64
N GLU A 133 -19.77 9.75 48.64
CA GLU A 133 -20.49 10.18 49.85
C GLU A 133 -20.57 9.04 50.85
N ARG A 134 -21.01 7.84 50.43
CA ARG A 134 -20.96 6.65 51.29
C ARG A 134 -19.57 6.35 51.83
N ARG A 135 -18.52 6.50 51.01
CA ARG A 135 -17.13 6.35 51.48
C ARG A 135 -16.78 7.38 52.54
N ARG A 136 -17.18 8.64 52.37
CA ARG A 136 -16.91 9.73 53.31
C ARG A 136 -17.67 9.54 54.63
N GLU A 137 -18.91 9.07 54.56
CA GLU A 137 -19.71 8.75 55.75
C GLU A 137 -19.07 7.61 56.55
N LEU A 138 -18.66 6.52 55.89
CA LEU A 138 -17.97 5.40 56.54
C LEU A 138 -16.61 5.82 57.14
N GLU A 139 -15.84 6.67 56.44
CA GLU A 139 -14.56 7.21 56.93
C GLU A 139 -14.74 8.18 58.11
N ALA A 140 -15.83 8.97 58.13
CA ALA A 140 -16.15 9.85 59.25
C ALA A 140 -16.62 9.09 60.51
N VAL A 141 -17.33 7.98 60.32
CA VAL A 141 -17.74 7.08 61.41
C VAL A 141 -16.53 6.33 61.99
N GLU A 142 -15.57 5.91 61.17
CA GLU A 142 -14.32 5.27 61.61
C GLU A 142 -13.46 6.19 62.51
N VAL A 143 -13.29 7.48 62.15
CA VAL A 143 -12.55 8.46 62.98
C VAL A 143 -13.27 8.77 64.30
N ALA A 144 -14.59 8.68 64.36
CA ALA A 144 -15.37 8.91 65.58
C ALA A 144 -15.34 7.73 66.57
N ILE A 145 -15.00 6.53 66.11
CA ILE A 145 -15.00 5.29 66.92
C ILE A 145 -13.62 4.98 67.53
N GLU A 146 -12.54 5.64 67.11
CA GLU A 146 -11.20 5.44 67.70
C GLU A 146 -11.04 5.96 69.16
N ASP A 147 -12.06 6.59 69.75
CA ASP A 147 -12.04 7.08 71.15
C ASP A 147 -12.78 6.15 72.15
N ASP A 148 -13.55 5.15 71.70
CA ASP A 148 -14.30 4.28 72.61
C ASP A 148 -14.16 2.80 72.22
N GLY A 149 -13.27 2.11 72.94
CA GLY A 149 -13.05 0.68 72.77
C GLY A 149 -14.26 -0.14 73.22
N ALA A 150 -15.12 -0.57 72.29
CA ALA A 150 -16.00 -1.75 72.45
C ALA A 150 -16.82 -2.10 71.18
N THR A 151 -16.53 -3.28 70.63
CA THR A 151 -17.49 -4.30 70.16
C THR A 151 -18.24 -4.12 68.82
N GLN A 152 -17.91 -5.03 67.88
CA GLN A 152 -18.74 -5.74 66.89
C GLN A 152 -19.55 -4.91 65.87
N ASP A 153 -19.09 -4.93 64.62
CA ASP A 153 -19.86 -5.36 63.43
C ASP A 153 -18.91 -5.37 62.21
N GLU A 154 -18.59 -6.56 61.70
CA GLU A 154 -17.61 -6.79 60.62
C GLU A 154 -18.12 -6.35 59.22
N GLU A 155 -19.33 -5.78 59.12
CA GLU A 155 -20.01 -5.44 57.86
C GLU A 155 -19.75 -4.00 57.37
N GLY A 156 -19.09 -3.17 58.19
CA GLY A 156 -18.84 -1.75 57.89
C GLY A 156 -17.36 -1.39 57.67
N ARG A 157 -16.43 -2.35 57.81
CA ARG A 157 -15.01 -2.05 57.66
C ARG A 157 -14.76 -1.66 56.22
N VAL A 158 -14.50 -0.37 55.98
CA VAL A 158 -14.03 0.15 54.70
C VAL A 158 -12.84 -0.71 54.32
N ILE A 159 -13.01 -1.59 53.33
CA ILE A 159 -11.92 -2.45 52.84
C ILE A 159 -10.88 -1.48 52.30
N ARG A 160 -9.88 -1.18 53.14
CA ARG A 160 -8.82 -0.22 52.83
C ARG A 160 -8.05 -0.75 51.64
N ASN A 161 -8.31 -0.12 50.50
CA ASN A 161 -7.60 -0.20 49.24
C ASN A 161 -7.21 -1.62 48.77
N GLN A 162 -8.06 -2.19 47.92
CA GLN A 162 -7.79 -3.46 47.22
C GLN A 162 -6.65 -3.39 46.19
N PHE A 163 -5.99 -2.24 46.03
CA PHE A 163 -4.84 -2.07 45.16
C PHE A 163 -3.62 -1.67 45.99
N ASN A 164 -2.98 -2.67 46.60
CA ASN A 164 -1.54 -2.57 46.71
C ASN A 164 -1.01 -2.78 45.28
N ASN A 165 -0.90 -1.69 44.52
CA ASN A 165 -0.37 -1.71 43.15
C ASN A 165 1.07 -2.20 43.22
N VAL A 166 1.27 -3.52 43.15
CA VAL A 166 2.59 -4.10 42.97
C VAL A 166 2.98 -3.79 41.54
N ASP A 167 4.04 -3.00 41.39
CA ASP A 167 4.60 -2.70 40.08
C ASP A 167 4.99 -4.01 39.38
N ARG A 168 4.38 -4.27 38.22
CA ARG A 168 4.63 -5.45 37.41
C ARG A 168 5.31 -5.01 36.13
N ALA A 169 6.63 -4.92 36.17
CA ALA A 169 7.42 -4.70 34.97
C ALA A 169 7.35 -5.93 34.05
N THR A 170 7.06 -5.69 32.77
CA THR A 170 7.23 -6.67 31.69
C THR A 170 8.11 -6.03 30.63
N GLN A 171 9.00 -6.82 30.01
CA GLN A 171 9.87 -6.33 28.95
C GLN A 171 9.73 -7.22 27.72
N ILE A 172 9.59 -6.59 26.55
CA ILE A 172 9.70 -7.25 25.26
C ILE A 172 11.18 -7.20 24.86
N LYS A 173 11.75 -8.34 24.47
CA LYS A 173 13.14 -8.41 23.99
C LYS A 173 13.26 -7.59 22.70
N SER A 174 14.11 -6.57 22.69
CA SER A 174 14.49 -5.87 21.46
C SER A 174 15.64 -6.61 20.79
N CYS A 175 15.60 -6.72 19.46
CA CYS A 175 16.74 -7.17 18.66
C CYS A 175 17.43 -5.94 18.06
N ALA A 176 18.75 -5.87 18.12
CA ALA A 176 19.50 -4.78 17.50
C ALA A 176 19.47 -4.91 15.96
N THR A 177 19.25 -3.80 15.26
CA THR A 177 19.37 -3.74 13.80
C THR A 177 20.84 -3.78 13.42
N VAL A 178 21.24 -4.79 12.63
CA VAL A 178 22.62 -4.94 12.13
C VAL A 178 22.57 -4.87 10.60
N GLU A 179 23.35 -3.96 10.02
CA GLU A 179 23.48 -3.87 8.57
C GLU A 179 24.51 -4.89 8.07
N GLN A 180 24.10 -5.72 7.10
CA GLN A 180 24.98 -6.66 6.42
C GLN A 180 24.75 -6.54 4.92
N SER A 181 25.81 -6.29 4.17
CA SER A 181 25.78 -6.27 2.70
C SER A 181 26.81 -7.25 2.16
N CYS A 182 26.42 -8.06 1.19
CA CYS A 182 27.32 -8.92 0.43
C CYS A 182 27.05 -8.69 -1.06
N SER A 183 28.09 -8.42 -1.83
CA SER A 183 28.00 -8.35 -3.29
C SER A 183 28.87 -9.47 -3.86
N THR A 184 28.23 -10.40 -4.55
CA THR A 184 28.94 -11.49 -5.23
C THR A 184 29.27 -11.06 -6.65
N LEU A 185 30.45 -10.47 -6.84
CA LEU A 185 31.01 -10.31 -8.18
C LEU A 185 31.67 -11.64 -8.58
N PRO A 186 31.30 -12.22 -9.74
CA PRO A 186 32.01 -13.39 -10.23
C PRO A 186 33.50 -13.05 -10.41
N PRO A 187 34.44 -13.99 -10.17
CA PRO A 187 35.85 -13.74 -10.41
C PRO A 187 36.08 -13.32 -11.86
N PRO A 188 36.97 -12.37 -12.14
CA PRO A 188 37.15 -11.83 -13.48
C PRO A 188 37.59 -12.93 -14.44
N LYS A 189 36.79 -13.15 -15.48
CA LYS A 189 37.11 -14.12 -16.54
C LYS A 189 37.92 -13.40 -17.62
N ARG A 190 39.06 -13.97 -18.00
CA ARG A 190 39.80 -13.57 -19.19
C ARG A 190 39.68 -14.67 -20.23
N LEU A 191 39.46 -14.30 -21.49
CA LEU A 191 39.53 -15.22 -22.61
C LEU A 191 40.99 -15.30 -23.04
N CYS A 192 41.59 -16.49 -23.00
CA CYS A 192 42.87 -16.74 -23.66
C CYS A 192 42.63 -17.70 -24.84
N CYS A 193 43.16 -17.34 -25.99
CA CYS A 193 43.29 -18.21 -27.14
C CYS A 193 44.73 -18.11 -27.65
N GLY A 194 45.27 -19.21 -28.12
CA GLY A 194 46.63 -19.28 -28.64
C GLY A 194 46.81 -20.57 -29.42
N THR A 195 47.70 -20.55 -30.40
CA THR A 195 48.10 -21.74 -31.17
C THR A 195 49.43 -22.25 -30.65
N ALA A 196 49.51 -23.56 -30.40
CA ALA A 196 50.75 -24.23 -30.03
C ALA A 196 51.14 -25.18 -31.16
N ASN A 197 52.23 -24.86 -31.87
CA ASN A 197 52.81 -25.72 -32.88
C ASN A 197 54.29 -25.98 -32.55
N ARG A 198 54.89 -26.98 -33.20
CA ARG A 198 56.27 -27.40 -32.91
C ARG A 198 57.30 -26.30 -33.18
N TRP A 199 57.02 -25.40 -34.12
CA TRP A 199 57.86 -24.24 -34.44
C TRP A 199 57.85 -23.19 -33.32
N ILE A 200 56.69 -22.84 -32.77
CA ILE A 200 56.56 -21.91 -31.64
C ILE A 200 57.32 -22.44 -30.41
N ILE A 201 57.29 -23.75 -30.18
CA ILE A 201 58.05 -24.39 -29.10
C ILE A 201 59.56 -24.28 -29.37
N TYR A 202 60.01 -24.60 -30.59
CA TYR A 202 61.42 -24.52 -30.98
C TYR A 202 61.95 -23.09 -30.84
N ASP A 203 61.24 -22.10 -31.35
CA ASP A 203 61.64 -20.70 -31.30
C ASP A 203 61.70 -20.18 -29.85
N ALA A 204 60.76 -20.58 -28.99
CA ALA A 204 60.79 -20.25 -27.56
C ALA A 204 62.04 -20.83 -26.87
N TYR A 205 62.37 -22.10 -27.17
CA TYR A 205 63.57 -22.75 -26.63
C TYR A 205 64.87 -22.12 -27.13
N MET A 206 64.97 -21.79 -28.42
CA MET A 206 66.15 -21.13 -28.98
C MET A 206 66.35 -19.74 -28.36
N LYS A 207 65.26 -18.98 -28.20
CA LYS A 207 65.29 -17.67 -27.55
C LYS A 207 65.71 -17.76 -26.08
N GLU A 208 65.26 -18.79 -25.37
CA GLU A 208 65.67 -19.04 -23.98
C GLU A 208 67.13 -19.49 -23.88
N ALA A 209 67.60 -20.35 -24.77
CA ALA A 209 69.00 -20.77 -24.84
C ALA A 209 69.96 -19.60 -25.13
N GLU A 210 69.60 -18.73 -26.09
CA GLU A 210 70.34 -17.49 -26.34
C GLU A 210 70.36 -16.56 -25.13
N ALA A 211 69.23 -16.42 -24.43
CA ALA A 211 69.15 -15.60 -23.21
C ALA A 211 70.01 -16.15 -22.06
N GLN A 212 70.07 -17.47 -21.89
CA GLN A 212 70.97 -18.11 -20.91
C GLN A 212 72.43 -17.89 -21.28
N ASN A 213 72.81 -18.09 -22.54
CA ASN A 213 74.18 -17.83 -23.01
C ASN A 213 74.59 -16.37 -22.79
N ARG A 214 73.68 -15.40 -23.00
CA ARG A 214 73.93 -13.98 -22.70
C ARG A 214 74.14 -13.76 -21.21
N LYS A 215 73.24 -14.28 -20.35
CA LYS A 215 73.38 -14.19 -18.88
C LYS A 215 74.68 -14.84 -18.38
N ASP A 216 75.04 -16.00 -18.90
CA ASP A 216 76.30 -16.68 -18.55
C ASP A 216 77.52 -15.88 -19.02
N SER A 217 77.45 -15.25 -20.19
CA SER A 217 78.52 -14.38 -20.67
C SER A 217 78.66 -13.11 -19.83
N GLU A 218 77.54 -12.48 -19.44
CA GLU A 218 77.50 -11.32 -18.55
C GLU A 218 78.01 -11.68 -17.15
N ALA A 219 77.63 -12.85 -16.61
CA ALA A 219 78.12 -13.35 -15.34
C ALA A 219 79.63 -13.63 -15.38
N LYS A 220 80.14 -14.20 -16.47
CA LYS A 220 81.59 -14.41 -16.68
C LYS A 220 82.35 -13.09 -16.81
N VAL A 221 81.78 -12.09 -17.48
CA VAL A 221 82.37 -10.74 -17.57
C VAL A 221 82.39 -10.07 -16.19
N LEU A 222 81.31 -10.16 -15.42
CA LEU A 222 81.24 -9.64 -14.05
C LEU A 222 82.23 -10.33 -13.11
N GLN A 223 82.36 -11.66 -13.19
CA GLN A 223 83.37 -12.39 -12.42
C GLN A 223 84.80 -12.00 -12.82
N LYS A 224 85.09 -11.88 -14.12
CA LYS A 224 86.41 -11.47 -14.60
C LYS A 224 86.77 -10.05 -14.15
N ASN A 225 85.81 -9.13 -14.18
CA ASN A 225 85.99 -7.75 -13.70
C ASN A 225 86.11 -7.66 -12.18
N HIS A 226 85.52 -8.60 -11.43
CA HIS A 226 85.69 -8.69 -9.97
C HIS A 226 87.13 -9.08 -9.58
N TYR A 227 87.75 -10.01 -10.32
CA TYR A 227 89.13 -10.43 -10.07
C TYR A 227 90.20 -9.42 -10.52
N SER A 228 89.87 -8.48 -11.41
CA SER A 228 90.81 -7.46 -11.90
C SER A 228 91.03 -6.26 -10.96
N TYR A 229 90.24 -6.14 -9.89
CA TYR A 229 90.33 -5.06 -8.90
C TYR A 229 90.83 -5.51 -7.52
N LEU A 230 91.30 -6.75 -7.37
CA LEU A 230 91.93 -7.19 -6.12
C LEU A 230 93.36 -6.64 -6.06
N PRO A 231 93.73 -5.85 -5.02
CA PRO A 231 95.07 -5.29 -4.91
C PRO A 231 96.10 -6.42 -4.73
N VAL A 232 97.14 -6.40 -5.56
CA VAL A 232 98.31 -7.28 -5.43
C VAL A 232 99.08 -6.83 -4.20
N ASN A 233 98.91 -7.55 -3.08
CA ASN A 233 99.65 -7.26 -1.86
C ASN A 233 101.14 -7.63 -2.05
N SER A 234 102.00 -6.62 -2.01
CA SER A 234 103.47 -6.67 -1.95
C SER A 234 103.97 -6.95 -0.54
#